data_AF-A0AAP4TXI5-F1
#
_entry.id   AF-A0AAP4TXI5-F1
#
_cell.length_a   1.000
_cell.length_b   1.000
_cell.length_c   1.000
_cell.angle_alpha   90.00
_cell.angle_beta   90.00
_cell.angle_gamma   90.00
#
_symmetry.space_group_name_H-M   'P 1'
#
loop_
_entity.id
_entity.type
_entity.pdbx_description
1 polymer ?
#
loop_
_entity_poly.entity_id
_entity_poly.type
_entity_poly.pdbx_seq_one_letter_code
_entity_poly.pdbx_strand_id
1 'polypeptide(L)'
;MTLLAYSSNSRDIYKADIYRALSLPNGYIMHFRYKGKYVQDSILSNENSRKHVMIIFTEASSLGESTNNVAIRSAIVTKTEYSEATEVFHLYMKLQDFCDIKTQSIPDDKKPPEYYLSEIDKDYLKPLTSQSNWKKRIDILNGSFSPKIYYHLESITQSNNIISPKSHITQKNSYYELTYGNEYFINLKIANPDGSEHTIELKHDESSICTSVTNPIRTSLQYDDLEIPTSIRLLQEHKQICTLKFLPMNGDSEIKEYSSVIEMRLKKSKRSAVLFGAFASLGLLGILLSRSDSCIYFNTIGIFLFFGAACFLYFWHNKK
;
A
#
# COMPACT_ATOMS: atom_id res chain seq x y z
N MET A 1 -11.00 23.42 4.84
CA MET A 1 -10.62 22.65 6.03
C MET A 1 -9.76 21.43 5.69
N THR A 2 -8.80 21.15 6.54
CA THR A 2 -7.89 20.00 6.50
C THR A 2 -7.79 19.42 7.92
N LEU A 3 -7.73 18.10 8.05
CA LEU A 3 -7.53 17.44 9.34
C LEU A 3 -6.03 17.29 9.63
N LEU A 4 -5.65 17.48 10.89
CA LEU A 4 -4.32 17.20 11.41
C LEU A 4 -4.39 15.93 12.25
N ALA A 5 -3.69 14.89 11.81
CA ALA A 5 -3.65 13.59 12.45
C ALA A 5 -2.28 13.41 13.11
N TYR A 6 -2.23 13.56 14.44
CA TYR A 6 -0.98 13.51 15.20
C TYR A 6 -0.72 12.11 15.74
N SER A 7 0.51 11.63 15.60
CA SER A 7 1.01 10.44 16.30
C SER A 7 2.30 10.79 17.04
N SER A 8 2.49 10.30 18.26
CA SER A 8 3.61 10.73 19.12
C SER A 8 4.63 9.64 19.42
N ASN A 9 5.78 10.06 19.95
CA ASN A 9 6.82 9.16 20.48
C ASN A 9 6.48 8.54 21.86
N SER A 10 5.32 8.84 22.44
CA SER A 10 4.94 8.43 23.80
C SER A 10 4.70 6.93 23.96
N ARG A 11 4.39 6.21 22.88
CA ARG A 11 4.18 4.76 22.85
C ARG A 11 4.71 4.15 21.56
N ASP A 12 5.21 2.92 21.62
CA ASP A 12 5.78 2.25 20.44
C ASP A 12 4.75 2.02 19.32
N ILE A 13 3.48 1.80 19.69
CA ILE A 13 2.40 1.65 18.71
C ILE A 13 2.15 2.92 17.89
N TYR A 14 2.38 4.10 18.46
CA TYR A 14 2.24 5.40 17.79
C TYR A 14 3.45 5.67 16.88
N LYS A 15 4.65 5.30 17.33
CA LYS A 15 5.84 5.26 16.47
C LYS A 15 5.64 4.33 15.27
N ALA A 16 5.03 3.17 15.49
CA ALA A 16 4.70 2.22 14.44
C ALA A 16 3.71 2.77 13.40
N ASP A 17 2.74 3.58 13.82
CA ASP A 17 1.83 4.25 12.91
C ASP A 17 2.57 5.20 11.94
N ILE A 18 3.55 5.98 12.45
CA ILE A 18 4.38 6.84 11.60
C ILE A 18 5.34 6.03 10.73
N TYR A 19 5.96 5.00 11.27
CA TYR A 19 6.83 4.11 10.50
C TYR A 19 6.07 3.49 9.32
N ARG A 20 4.86 2.98 9.55
CA ARG A 20 3.97 2.49 8.48
C ARG A 20 3.62 3.59 7.47
N ALA A 21 3.46 4.84 7.91
CA ALA A 21 3.18 5.97 7.00
C ALA A 21 4.37 6.30 6.10
N LEU A 22 5.59 6.06 6.58
CA LEU A 22 6.82 6.13 5.78
C LEU A 22 6.94 4.94 4.83
N SER A 23 6.54 3.75 5.26
CA SER A 23 6.80 2.51 4.53
C SER A 23 5.81 2.14 3.45
N LEU A 24 4.54 2.48 3.63
CA LEU A 24 3.47 2.05 2.71
C LEU A 24 3.43 2.89 1.43
N PRO A 25 2.95 2.35 0.29
CA PRO A 25 2.88 3.05 -0.99
C PRO A 25 1.78 4.13 -1.01
N ASN A 26 1.87 5.03 -1.98
CA ASN A 26 0.78 5.94 -2.31
C ASN A 26 -0.50 5.15 -2.61
N GLY A 27 -1.63 5.64 -2.11
CA GLY A 27 -2.94 5.04 -2.32
C GLY A 27 -3.31 3.88 -1.38
N TYR A 28 -2.41 3.48 -0.48
CA TYR A 28 -2.70 2.47 0.54
C TYR A 28 -3.54 3.06 1.69
N ILE A 29 -4.45 2.27 2.25
CA ILE A 29 -5.26 2.66 3.41
C ILE A 29 -4.48 2.41 4.69
N MET A 30 -4.44 3.45 5.52
CA MET A 30 -3.90 3.44 6.86
C MET A 30 -5.01 3.71 7.88
N HIS A 31 -4.89 3.12 9.07
CA HIS A 31 -5.88 3.22 10.15
C HIS A 31 -5.25 3.80 11.41
N PHE A 32 -5.66 5.01 11.77
CA PHE A 32 -5.29 5.65 13.03
C PHE A 32 -6.46 5.55 14.03
N ARG A 33 -6.12 5.46 15.32
CA ARG A 33 -7.08 5.30 16.41
C ARG A 33 -6.81 6.35 17.48
N TYR A 34 -7.86 7.06 17.86
CA TYR A 34 -7.80 8.11 18.87
C TYR A 34 -8.83 7.85 19.97
N LYS A 35 -8.51 8.20 21.21
CA LYS A 35 -9.55 8.30 22.24
C LYS A 35 -10.41 9.52 21.95
N GLY A 36 -11.73 9.40 22.10
CA GLY A 36 -12.70 10.46 21.75
C GLY A 36 -12.34 11.81 22.37
N LYS A 37 -11.91 11.84 23.64
CA LYS A 37 -11.48 13.06 24.34
C LYS A 37 -10.29 13.82 23.71
N TYR A 38 -9.53 13.18 22.82
CA TYR A 38 -8.41 13.80 22.10
C TYR A 38 -8.77 14.14 20.64
N VAL A 39 -10.05 14.01 20.28
CA VAL A 39 -10.60 14.37 18.97
C VAL A 39 -11.43 15.62 19.15
N GLN A 40 -11.22 16.61 18.27
CA GLN A 40 -12.02 17.83 18.29
C GLN A 40 -13.51 17.52 18.06
N ASP A 41 -14.40 18.14 18.85
CA ASP A 41 -15.84 17.84 18.84
C ASP A 41 -16.50 18.02 17.46
N SER A 42 -16.00 18.98 16.67
CA SER A 42 -16.45 19.21 15.29
C SER A 42 -16.16 18.03 14.35
N ILE A 43 -15.21 17.16 14.70
CA ILE A 43 -14.86 15.97 13.92
C ILE A 43 -15.74 14.79 14.34
N LEU A 44 -16.07 14.66 15.63
CA LEU A 44 -16.91 13.59 16.15
C LEU A 44 -18.34 13.62 15.57
N SER A 45 -18.85 14.83 15.33
CA SER A 45 -20.24 15.08 14.91
C SER A 45 -20.46 15.11 13.39
N ASN A 46 -19.40 15.22 12.59
CA ASN A 46 -19.50 15.45 11.15
C ASN A 46 -19.09 14.25 10.29
N GLU A 47 -19.69 14.14 9.10
CA GLU A 47 -19.17 13.25 8.06
C GLU A 47 -17.84 13.81 7.54
N ASN A 48 -16.73 13.14 7.83
CA ASN A 48 -15.40 13.59 7.45
C ASN A 48 -14.89 12.94 6.14
N SER A 49 -15.76 12.26 5.41
CA SER A 49 -15.38 11.54 4.19
C SER A 49 -14.75 12.51 3.17
N ARG A 50 -13.67 12.07 2.51
CA ARG A 50 -12.91 12.83 1.50
C ARG A 50 -12.20 14.10 1.98
N LYS A 51 -12.18 14.40 3.28
CA LYS A 51 -11.34 15.49 3.81
C LYS A 51 -9.85 15.19 3.60
N HIS A 52 -9.06 16.23 3.35
CA HIS A 52 -7.60 16.11 3.35
C HIS A 52 -7.11 15.93 4.78
N VAL A 53 -6.05 15.14 4.95
CA VAL A 53 -5.39 14.88 6.23
C VAL A 53 -3.91 15.17 6.07
N MET A 54 -3.31 15.81 7.05
CA MET A 54 -1.86 15.88 7.22
C MET A 54 -1.48 14.99 8.40
N ILE A 55 -0.64 13.99 8.12
CA ILE A 55 -0.08 13.11 9.15
C ILE A 55 1.13 13.82 9.74
N ILE A 56 1.10 14.05 11.05
CA ILE A 56 2.13 14.77 11.79
C ILE A 56 2.69 13.83 12.87
N PHE A 57 4.00 13.77 12.96
CA PHE A 57 4.68 13.15 14.08
C PHE A 57 4.98 14.21 15.15
N THR A 58 4.63 13.92 16.40
CA THR A 58 4.87 14.79 17.54
C THR A 58 5.92 14.15 18.46
N GLU A 59 7.06 14.80 18.56
CA GLU A 59 8.08 14.44 19.53
C GLU A 59 7.76 15.15 20.85
N ALA A 60 7.33 14.39 21.86
CA ALA A 60 7.18 14.92 23.21
C ALA A 60 8.59 15.03 23.82
N SER A 61 9.00 16.23 24.21
CA SER A 61 10.20 16.40 25.03
C SER A 61 9.89 15.94 26.46
N SER A 62 10.85 15.28 27.10
CA SER A 62 10.75 14.81 28.48
C SER A 62 10.73 15.94 29.53
N LEU A 63 10.89 17.20 29.10
CA LEU A 63 11.17 18.36 29.97
C LEU A 63 10.15 19.49 29.86
N GLY A 64 8.97 19.25 29.26
CA GLY A 64 7.88 20.23 29.26
C GLY A 64 8.07 21.41 28.31
N GLU A 65 9.15 21.44 27.53
CA GLU A 65 9.44 22.50 26.57
C GLU A 65 9.34 22.00 25.13
N SER A 66 8.39 22.59 24.40
CA SER A 66 8.10 22.47 22.96
C SER A 66 7.82 21.06 22.41
N THR A 67 6.61 20.85 21.91
CA THR A 67 6.31 19.70 21.04
C THR A 67 6.87 19.97 19.64
N ASN A 68 7.88 19.20 19.24
CA ASN A 68 8.37 19.28 17.88
C ASN A 68 7.41 18.52 16.97
N ASN A 69 6.76 19.22 16.05
CA ASN A 69 5.77 18.67 15.14
C ASN A 69 6.33 18.60 13.73
N VAL A 70 6.50 17.39 13.23
CA VAL A 70 7.07 17.11 11.90
C VAL A 70 5.99 16.56 10.99
N ALA A 71 5.76 17.23 9.87
CA ALA A 71 4.86 16.74 8.83
C ALA A 71 5.49 15.55 8.09
N ILE A 72 4.72 14.47 7.97
CA ILE A 72 5.19 13.24 7.35
C ILE A 72 4.64 13.12 5.94
N ARG A 73 3.31 13.13 5.82
CA ARG A 73 2.61 12.78 4.58
C ARG A 73 1.22 13.36 4.54
N SER A 74 0.73 13.62 3.33
CA SER A 74 -0.68 13.93 3.13
C SER A 74 -1.51 12.65 2.92
N ALA A 75 -2.80 12.71 3.19
CA ALA A 75 -3.74 11.62 2.96
C ALA A 75 -5.15 12.17 2.72
N ILE A 76 -6.07 11.29 2.30
CA ILE A 76 -7.50 11.61 2.16
C ILE A 76 -8.30 10.65 3.05
N VAL A 77 -9.21 11.19 3.86
CA VAL A 77 -10.13 10.38 4.66
C VAL A 77 -10.98 9.50 3.74
N THR A 78 -10.93 8.19 3.96
CA THR A 78 -11.80 7.22 3.28
C THR A 78 -13.01 6.88 4.12
N LYS A 79 -12.82 6.76 5.45
CA LYS A 79 -13.91 6.44 6.39
C LYS A 79 -13.55 6.91 7.80
N THR A 80 -14.57 7.29 8.57
CA THR A 80 -14.45 7.53 10.02
C THR A 80 -15.52 6.73 10.75
N GLU A 81 -15.20 6.24 11.94
CA GLU A 81 -16.15 5.54 12.81
C GLU A 81 -15.85 5.89 14.26
N TYR A 82 -16.90 6.13 15.06
CA TYR A 82 -16.76 6.28 16.51
C TYR A 82 -17.41 5.08 17.19
N SER A 83 -16.67 4.44 18.09
CA SER A 83 -17.18 3.36 18.92
C SER A 83 -17.49 3.92 20.30
N GLU A 84 -18.77 4.11 20.61
CA GLU A 84 -19.21 4.56 21.94
C GLU A 84 -18.77 3.60 23.04
N ALA A 85 -18.85 2.28 22.78
CA ALA A 85 -18.47 1.25 23.74
C ALA A 85 -16.99 1.28 24.17
N THR A 86 -16.09 1.72 23.29
CA THR A 86 -14.65 1.79 23.58
C THR A 86 -14.11 3.22 23.68
N GLU A 87 -14.97 4.20 23.40
CA GLU A 87 -14.66 5.62 23.23
C GLU A 87 -13.48 5.86 22.26
N VAL A 88 -13.41 5.05 21.19
CA VAL A 88 -12.36 5.13 20.18
C VAL A 88 -12.92 5.68 18.88
N PHE A 89 -12.26 6.72 18.37
CA PHE A 89 -12.45 7.23 17.02
C PHE A 89 -11.47 6.56 16.07
N HIS A 90 -11.99 5.96 15.01
CA HIS A 90 -11.26 5.26 13.97
C HIS A 90 -11.18 6.17 12.73
N LEU A 91 -9.97 6.50 12.31
CA LEU A 91 -9.70 7.28 11.11
C LEU A 91 -9.03 6.38 10.06
N TYR A 92 -9.74 6.11 8.97
CA TYR A 92 -9.21 5.41 7.81
C TYR A 92 -8.88 6.42 6.72
N MET A 93 -7.65 6.37 6.22
CA MET A 93 -7.13 7.37 5.29
C MET A 93 -6.28 6.73 4.20
N LYS A 94 -6.46 7.22 2.97
CA LYS A 94 -5.69 6.81 1.79
C LYS A 94 -4.45 7.71 1.67
N LEU A 95 -3.26 7.12 1.78
CA LEU A 95 -1.99 7.85 1.75
C LEU A 95 -1.76 8.54 0.39
N GLN A 96 -1.21 9.74 0.42
CA GLN A 96 -0.78 10.54 -0.73
C GLN A 96 0.70 10.90 -0.59
N ASP A 97 1.18 11.97 -1.21
CA ASP A 97 2.61 12.27 -1.24
C ASP A 97 3.18 12.69 0.12
N PHE A 98 4.48 12.46 0.30
CA PHE A 98 5.27 13.05 1.39
C PHE A 98 5.17 14.57 1.30
N CYS A 99 4.95 15.21 2.44
CA CYS A 99 4.72 16.64 2.48
C CYS A 99 5.63 17.31 3.50
N ASP A 100 5.71 18.63 3.42
CA ASP A 100 6.38 19.45 4.41
C ASP A 100 5.59 20.74 4.59
N ILE A 101 5.17 20.99 5.83
CA ILE A 101 4.38 22.16 6.19
C ILE A 101 5.02 22.85 7.38
N LYS A 102 4.90 24.18 7.43
CA LYS A 102 5.29 24.94 8.63
C LYS A 102 4.27 24.64 9.73
N THR A 103 4.70 23.92 10.77
CA THR A 103 3.82 23.54 11.89
C THR A 103 3.72 24.63 12.96
N GLN A 104 4.64 25.62 12.94
CA GLN A 104 4.60 26.75 13.88
C GLN A 104 3.38 27.67 13.69
N SER A 105 2.79 27.70 12.49
CA SER A 105 1.58 28.50 12.22
C SER A 105 0.29 27.83 12.67
N ILE A 106 0.34 26.59 13.15
CA ILE A 106 -0.83 25.90 13.68
C ILE A 106 -1.17 26.53 15.05
N PRO A 107 -2.44 26.85 15.35
CA PRO A 107 -2.86 27.32 16.67
C PRO A 107 -2.59 26.28 17.78
N ASP A 108 -2.25 26.73 18.98
CA ASP A 108 -1.89 25.82 20.08
C ASP A 108 -3.08 24.98 20.59
N ASP A 109 -4.30 25.52 20.52
CA ASP A 109 -5.56 24.81 20.80
C ASP A 109 -5.90 23.72 19.74
N LYS A 110 -5.07 23.58 18.70
CA LYS A 110 -5.21 22.54 17.65
C LYS A 110 -4.06 21.53 17.68
N LYS A 111 -3.19 21.58 18.70
CA LYS A 111 -2.02 20.71 18.84
C LYS A 111 -2.17 19.79 20.06
N PRO A 112 -1.34 18.72 20.13
CA PRO A 112 -1.12 18.00 21.37
C PRO A 112 -0.58 18.94 22.47
N PRO A 113 -0.94 18.72 23.75
CA PRO A 113 -1.65 17.53 24.26
C PRO A 113 -3.19 17.61 24.21
N GLU A 114 -3.76 18.73 23.83
CA GLU A 114 -5.21 18.95 23.88
C GLU A 114 -5.95 18.10 22.84
N TYR A 115 -5.53 18.20 21.57
CA TYR A 115 -6.08 17.38 20.49
C TYR A 115 -4.98 16.66 19.71
N TYR A 116 -5.21 15.38 19.46
CA TYR A 116 -4.41 14.53 18.57
C TYR A 116 -5.09 14.33 17.21
N LEU A 117 -6.35 14.75 17.08
CA LEU A 117 -7.05 14.89 15.81
C LEU A 117 -7.83 16.21 15.82
N SER A 118 -7.40 17.16 15.00
CA SER A 118 -7.97 18.51 14.93
C SER A 118 -8.23 18.94 13.49
N GLU A 119 -9.07 19.96 13.31
CA GLU A 119 -9.40 20.55 12.03
C GLU A 119 -8.83 21.97 11.94
N ILE A 120 -8.19 22.28 10.81
CA ILE A 120 -7.57 23.57 10.57
C ILE A 120 -7.96 24.11 9.19
N ASP A 121 -7.99 25.44 9.07
CA ASP A 121 -8.11 26.09 7.78
C ASP A 121 -6.83 25.88 6.94
N LYS A 122 -7.01 25.79 5.62
CA LYS A 122 -5.91 25.63 4.66
C LYS A 122 -4.95 26.82 4.69
N ASP A 123 -5.42 28.00 5.07
CA ASP A 123 -4.60 29.22 5.13
C ASP A 123 -3.46 29.13 6.16
N TYR A 124 -3.62 28.27 7.17
CA TYR A 124 -2.57 27.99 8.15
C TYR A 124 -1.53 26.97 7.67
N LEU A 125 -1.82 26.25 6.58
CA LEU A 125 -0.95 25.23 6.00
C LEU A 125 -0.08 25.84 4.90
N LYS A 126 1.03 26.45 5.31
CA LYS A 126 2.02 26.98 4.38
C LYS A 126 3.01 25.88 3.99
N PRO A 127 3.01 25.39 2.73
CA PRO A 127 3.99 24.42 2.29
C PRO A 127 5.39 25.03 2.36
N LEU A 128 6.38 24.23 2.72
CA LEU A 128 7.78 24.62 2.58
C LEU A 128 8.16 24.55 1.09
N THR A 129 8.93 25.52 0.62
CA THR A 129 9.29 25.70 -0.80
C THR A 129 10.15 24.55 -1.35
N SER A 130 10.74 23.71 -0.50
CA SER A 130 11.51 22.55 -0.94
C SER A 130 10.59 21.35 -1.17
N GLN A 131 10.71 20.68 -2.31
CA GLN A 131 10.06 19.38 -2.53
C GLN A 131 10.42 18.42 -1.37
N SER A 132 9.39 17.97 -0.66
CA SER A 132 9.51 16.93 0.37
C SER A 132 9.60 15.58 -0.31
N ASN A 133 10.51 14.73 0.13
CA ASN A 133 10.63 13.37 -0.36
C ASN A 133 10.87 12.42 0.82
N TRP A 134 10.77 11.11 0.56
CA TRP A 134 10.91 10.09 1.57
C TRP A 134 12.24 10.20 2.34
N LYS A 135 13.36 10.33 1.62
CA LYS A 135 14.71 10.50 2.21
C LYS A 135 14.75 11.63 3.24
N LYS A 136 14.27 12.84 2.88
CA LYS A 136 14.24 13.99 3.80
C LYS A 136 13.41 13.71 5.05
N ARG A 137 12.32 12.95 4.95
CA ARG A 137 11.53 12.56 6.13
C ARG A 137 12.32 11.62 7.03
N ILE A 138 13.08 10.68 6.47
CA ILE A 138 13.99 9.82 7.24
C ILE A 138 15.09 10.64 7.90
N ASP A 139 15.75 11.55 7.17
CA ASP A 139 16.82 12.41 7.71
C ASP A 139 16.32 13.23 8.93
N ILE A 140 15.10 13.75 8.88
CA ILE A 140 14.50 14.51 10.00
C ILE A 140 14.15 13.62 11.18
N LEU A 141 13.67 12.40 10.91
CA LEU A 141 13.13 11.50 11.92
C LEU A 141 14.16 10.55 12.53
N ASN A 142 15.34 10.40 11.94
CA ASN A 142 16.30 9.37 12.34
C ASN A 142 16.60 9.40 13.85
N GLY A 143 16.71 10.59 14.45
CA GLY A 143 16.96 10.74 15.89
C GLY A 143 15.78 10.38 16.80
N SER A 144 14.56 10.30 16.26
CA SER A 144 13.33 10.08 17.05
C SER A 144 12.95 8.59 17.19
N PHE A 145 13.57 7.72 16.40
CA PHE A 145 13.38 6.27 16.48
C PHE A 145 14.71 5.63 16.89
N SER A 146 14.65 4.60 17.74
CA SER A 146 15.84 3.74 17.98
C SER A 146 16.36 3.25 16.63
N PRO A 147 17.70 3.16 16.42
CA PRO A 147 18.32 2.82 15.15
C PRO A 147 17.61 1.64 14.50
N LYS A 148 17.04 1.88 13.32
CA LYS A 148 16.26 0.93 12.54
C LYS A 148 16.57 1.12 11.07
N ILE A 149 16.56 0.01 10.35
CA ILE A 149 16.42 0.06 8.90
C ILE A 149 15.02 0.58 8.56
N TYR A 150 14.94 1.50 7.61
CA TYR A 150 13.69 1.99 7.05
C TYR A 150 13.52 1.46 5.64
N TYR A 151 12.27 1.29 5.23
CA TYR A 151 11.94 1.02 3.84
C TYR A 151 10.72 1.81 3.40
N HIS A 152 10.59 1.95 2.09
CA HIS A 152 9.41 2.46 1.42
C HIS A 152 9.10 1.60 0.20
N LEU A 153 7.96 0.90 0.25
CA LEU A 153 7.37 0.32 -0.95
C LEU A 153 6.86 1.48 -1.80
N GLU A 154 7.62 1.87 -2.83
CA GLU A 154 7.27 2.98 -3.70
C GLU A 154 6.16 2.57 -4.66
N SER A 155 6.36 1.45 -5.35
CA SER A 155 5.41 0.96 -6.34
C SER A 155 5.58 -0.53 -6.63
N ILE A 156 4.55 -1.12 -7.23
CA ILE A 156 4.64 -2.40 -7.94
C ILE A 156 4.39 -2.09 -9.41
N THR A 157 5.28 -2.53 -10.30
CA THR A 157 5.16 -2.27 -11.73
C THR A 157 5.01 -3.55 -12.54
N GLN A 158 4.39 -3.42 -13.70
CA GLN A 158 4.31 -4.47 -14.72
C GLN A 158 4.60 -3.84 -16.08
N SER A 159 5.70 -4.27 -16.73
CA SER A 159 6.11 -3.74 -18.04
C SER A 159 6.11 -2.19 -18.05
N ASN A 160 6.76 -1.59 -17.05
CA ASN A 160 6.84 -0.14 -16.79
C ASN A 160 5.52 0.57 -16.40
N ASN A 161 4.40 -0.15 -16.28
CA ASN A 161 3.15 0.43 -15.79
C ASN A 161 3.04 0.26 -14.27
N ILE A 162 2.79 1.37 -13.57
CA ILE A 162 2.55 1.35 -12.12
C ILE A 162 1.17 0.75 -11.84
N ILE A 163 1.15 -0.29 -11.00
CA ILE A 163 -0.07 -0.89 -10.50
C ILE A 163 -0.48 -0.10 -9.25
N SER A 164 -1.65 0.51 -9.29
CA SER A 164 -2.18 1.22 -8.12
C SER A 164 -2.86 0.26 -7.16
N PRO A 165 -2.69 0.43 -5.83
CA PRO A 165 -3.45 -0.34 -4.86
C PRO A 165 -4.94 -0.01 -4.98
N LYS A 166 -5.77 -1.05 -4.95
CA LYS A 166 -7.22 -0.93 -4.84
C LYS A 166 -7.62 -0.89 -3.37
N SER A 167 -8.73 -0.24 -3.07
CA SER A 167 -9.28 -0.14 -1.72
C SER A 167 -10.63 -0.86 -1.64
N HIS A 168 -10.86 -1.63 -0.59
CA HIS A 168 -12.18 -2.16 -0.28
C HIS A 168 -12.82 -1.31 0.83
N ILE A 169 -13.86 -0.54 0.50
CA ILE A 169 -14.49 0.37 1.47
C ILE A 169 -15.05 -0.40 2.67
N THR A 170 -15.65 -1.57 2.44
CA THR A 170 -16.22 -2.42 3.50
C THR A 170 -15.17 -3.07 4.41
N GLN A 171 -14.10 -3.64 3.82
CA GLN A 171 -13.05 -4.32 4.58
C GLN A 171 -11.98 -3.35 5.11
N LYS A 172 -12.04 -2.08 4.70
CA LYS A 172 -11.17 -0.98 5.17
C LYS A 172 -9.68 -1.26 4.96
N ASN A 173 -9.36 -2.07 3.96
CA ASN A 173 -8.03 -2.48 3.59
C ASN A 173 -7.72 -2.08 2.14
N SER A 174 -6.43 -2.13 1.83
CA SER A 174 -5.90 -1.97 0.48
C SER A 174 -5.28 -3.28 0.01
N TYR A 175 -5.35 -3.52 -1.29
CA TYR A 175 -4.75 -4.69 -1.91
C TYR A 175 -4.27 -4.38 -3.32
N TYR A 176 -3.27 -5.12 -3.78
CA TYR A 176 -2.86 -5.14 -5.18
C TYR A 176 -3.58 -6.27 -5.91
N GLU A 177 -4.05 -6.01 -7.13
CA GLU A 177 -4.62 -7.07 -7.96
C GLU A 177 -3.61 -7.45 -9.04
N LEU A 178 -3.01 -8.61 -8.88
CA LEU A 178 -1.95 -9.10 -9.76
C LEU A 178 -2.45 -10.29 -10.60
N THR A 179 -1.93 -10.43 -11.80
CA THR A 179 -2.40 -11.43 -12.76
C THR A 179 -1.34 -12.50 -12.96
N TYR A 180 -1.75 -13.76 -12.86
CA TYR A 180 -0.90 -14.92 -13.09
C TYR A 180 -0.22 -14.88 -14.47
N GLY A 181 1.01 -15.37 -14.53
CA GLY A 181 1.81 -15.50 -15.75
C GLY A 181 2.52 -14.21 -16.17
N ASN A 182 2.34 -13.12 -15.42
CA ASN A 182 3.07 -11.88 -15.62
C ASN A 182 4.22 -11.77 -14.63
N GLU A 183 5.26 -11.09 -15.07
CA GLU A 183 6.36 -10.63 -14.23
C GLU A 183 6.05 -9.24 -13.68
N TYR A 184 6.36 -9.04 -12.40
CA TYR A 184 6.16 -7.81 -11.66
C TYR A 184 7.48 -7.37 -11.05
N PHE A 185 7.64 -6.07 -10.84
CA PHE A 185 8.79 -5.53 -10.12
C PHE A 185 8.31 -4.74 -8.91
N ILE A 186 8.82 -5.10 -7.74
CA ILE A 186 8.58 -4.38 -6.49
C ILE A 186 9.70 -3.35 -6.34
N ASN A 187 9.35 -2.08 -6.42
CA ASN A 187 10.28 -0.96 -6.24
C ASN A 187 10.30 -0.57 -4.76
N LEU A 188 11.44 -0.80 -4.12
CA LEU A 188 11.65 -0.62 -2.69
C LEU A 188 12.81 0.36 -2.47
N LYS A 189 12.56 1.41 -1.69
CA LYS A 189 13.64 2.26 -1.17
C LYS A 189 14.02 1.76 0.21
N ILE A 190 15.31 1.75 0.52
CA ILE A 190 15.84 1.34 1.82
C ILE A 190 16.73 2.44 2.37
N ALA A 191 16.67 2.64 3.69
CA ALA A 191 17.57 3.53 4.39
C ALA A 191 18.12 2.86 5.65
N ASN A 192 19.44 2.89 5.81
CA ASN A 192 20.16 2.46 6.99
C ASN A 192 21.11 3.60 7.40
N PRO A 193 20.57 4.74 7.87
CA PRO A 193 21.35 5.96 8.10
C PRO A 193 22.49 5.76 9.11
N ASP A 194 22.28 4.88 10.10
CA ASP A 194 23.24 4.61 11.17
C ASP A 194 24.26 3.50 10.82
N GLY A 195 24.18 2.91 9.61
CA GLY A 195 25.10 1.86 9.17
C GLY A 195 25.04 0.59 10.03
N SER A 196 23.87 0.30 10.60
CA SER A 196 23.65 -0.80 11.53
C SER A 196 23.48 -2.16 10.84
N GLU A 197 23.61 -3.27 11.57
CA GLU A 197 23.37 -4.64 11.05
C GLU A 197 21.87 -4.99 10.88
N HIS A 198 20.99 -3.99 10.92
CA HIS A 198 19.55 -4.19 10.71
C HIS A 198 19.25 -4.61 9.27
N THR A 199 18.25 -5.46 9.11
CA THR A 199 17.88 -6.03 7.80
C THR A 199 16.37 -6.03 7.61
N ILE A 200 15.89 -6.16 6.37
CA ILE A 200 14.47 -6.32 6.09
C ILE A 200 14.24 -7.70 5.52
N GLU A 201 13.52 -8.54 6.26
CA GLU A 201 13.11 -9.85 5.77
C GLU A 201 11.77 -9.73 5.03
N LEU A 202 11.73 -10.26 3.82
CA LEU A 202 10.51 -10.42 3.03
C LEU A 202 9.94 -11.81 3.29
N LYS A 203 8.69 -11.88 3.78
CA LYS A 203 7.96 -13.14 3.91
C LYS A 203 6.68 -13.11 3.10
N HIS A 204 6.29 -14.25 2.55
CA HIS A 204 5.01 -14.43 1.90
C HIS A 204 4.32 -15.69 2.44
N ASP A 205 3.01 -15.60 2.67
CA ASP A 205 2.26 -16.67 3.34
C ASP A 205 1.99 -17.89 2.44
N GLU A 206 2.15 -17.75 1.12
CA GLU A 206 1.88 -18.80 0.15
C GLU A 206 3.04 -19.00 -0.82
N SER A 207 3.17 -20.22 -1.35
CA SER A 207 4.14 -20.54 -2.40
C SER A 207 3.82 -19.93 -3.77
N SER A 208 2.70 -19.21 -3.89
CA SER A 208 2.20 -18.60 -5.13
C SER A 208 3.01 -17.39 -5.58
N ILE A 209 3.82 -16.77 -4.71
CA ILE A 209 4.68 -15.65 -5.04
C ILE A 209 6.14 -16.10 -4.94
N CYS A 210 6.96 -15.67 -5.90
CA CYS A 210 8.40 -15.84 -5.88
C CYS A 210 9.06 -14.50 -6.07
N THR A 211 9.92 -14.14 -5.12
CA THR A 211 10.77 -12.96 -5.21
C THR A 211 12.20 -13.41 -5.46
N SER A 212 12.90 -12.71 -6.36
CA SER A 212 14.29 -13.00 -6.71
C SER A 212 15.20 -11.95 -6.08
N VAL A 213 15.40 -12.04 -4.78
CA VAL A 213 16.26 -11.14 -4.00
C VAL A 213 16.97 -11.89 -2.88
N THR A 214 18.17 -11.44 -2.53
CA THR A 214 18.84 -11.88 -1.30
C THR A 214 17.96 -11.50 -0.10
N ASN A 215 17.52 -12.50 0.65
CA ASN A 215 16.62 -12.35 1.78
C ASN A 215 17.29 -12.98 3.02
N PRO A 216 17.47 -12.26 4.14
CA PRO A 216 17.04 -10.88 4.39
C PRO A 216 17.81 -9.84 3.58
N ILE A 217 17.13 -8.74 3.23
CA ILE A 217 17.70 -7.63 2.48
C ILE A 217 18.60 -6.82 3.40
N ARG A 218 19.85 -6.62 2.97
CA ARG A 218 20.85 -5.78 3.62
C ARG A 218 21.29 -4.71 2.64
N THR A 219 21.62 -3.52 3.15
CA THR A 219 22.28 -2.48 2.35
C THR A 219 23.57 -2.06 3.02
N SER A 220 24.62 -1.92 2.22
CA SER A 220 25.90 -1.34 2.64
C SER A 220 25.90 0.19 2.54
N LEU A 221 24.89 0.77 1.87
CA LEU A 221 24.72 2.20 1.69
C LEU A 221 23.73 2.75 2.71
N GLN A 222 23.83 4.05 3.00
CA GLN A 222 22.85 4.72 3.86
C GLN A 222 21.46 4.79 3.23
N TYR A 223 21.40 4.90 1.90
CA TYR A 223 20.18 4.98 1.11
C TYR A 223 20.38 4.17 -0.16
N ASP A 224 19.38 3.38 -0.52
CA ASP A 224 19.44 2.46 -1.66
C ASP A 224 18.06 2.31 -2.31
N ASP A 225 18.07 2.09 -3.62
CA ASP A 225 16.88 1.84 -4.43
C ASP A 225 16.99 0.42 -5.00
N LEU A 226 16.04 -0.44 -4.63
CA LEU A 226 16.01 -1.85 -5.04
C LEU A 226 14.79 -2.12 -5.91
N GLU A 227 15.04 -2.80 -7.02
CA GLU A 227 14.01 -3.37 -7.86
C GLU A 227 14.02 -4.89 -7.66
N ILE A 228 12.92 -5.44 -7.13
CA ILE A 228 12.82 -6.86 -6.77
C ILE A 228 11.92 -7.56 -7.79
N PRO A 229 12.49 -8.37 -8.70
CA PRO A 229 11.71 -9.18 -9.63
C PRO A 229 10.81 -10.15 -8.85
N THR A 230 9.54 -10.15 -9.20
CA THR A 230 8.49 -10.89 -8.53
C THR A 230 7.64 -11.62 -9.57
N SER A 231 7.65 -12.95 -9.50
CA SER A 231 6.84 -13.80 -10.37
C SER A 231 5.70 -14.46 -9.57
N ILE A 232 4.56 -14.65 -10.24
CA ILE A 232 3.40 -15.31 -9.66
C ILE A 232 3.34 -16.73 -10.22
N ARG A 233 3.50 -17.73 -9.35
CA ARG A 233 3.37 -19.15 -9.70
C ARG A 233 1.93 -19.51 -10.04
N LEU A 234 1.77 -20.67 -10.69
CA LEU A 234 0.48 -21.15 -11.16
C LEU A 234 -0.53 -21.25 -10.02
N LEU A 235 -1.66 -20.57 -10.21
CA LEU A 235 -2.81 -20.65 -9.32
C LEU A 235 -3.63 -21.90 -9.63
N GLN A 236 -3.85 -22.74 -8.61
CA GLN A 236 -4.83 -23.83 -8.69
C GLN A 236 -6.25 -23.29 -8.82
N GLU A 237 -6.53 -22.18 -8.13
CA GLU A 237 -7.82 -21.49 -8.10
C GLU A 237 -7.87 -20.28 -9.06
N HIS A 238 -9.08 -19.81 -9.35
CA HIS A 238 -9.27 -18.64 -10.23
C HIS A 238 -8.77 -17.33 -9.58
N LYS A 239 -8.95 -17.22 -8.27
CA LYS A 239 -8.50 -16.10 -7.44
C LYS A 239 -7.87 -16.66 -6.18
N GLN A 240 -6.81 -16.04 -5.71
CA GLN A 240 -6.16 -16.38 -4.45
C GLN A 240 -5.74 -15.10 -3.74
N ILE A 241 -5.78 -15.11 -2.41
CA ILE A 241 -5.31 -13.99 -1.60
C ILE A 241 -3.98 -14.40 -0.98
N CYS A 242 -2.93 -13.66 -1.30
CA CYS A 242 -1.61 -13.82 -0.72
C CYS A 242 -1.24 -12.55 0.05
N THR A 243 -0.35 -12.65 1.03
CA THR A 243 0.21 -11.48 1.71
C THR A 243 1.72 -11.44 1.54
N LEU A 244 2.25 -10.23 1.34
CA LEU A 244 3.68 -9.94 1.39
C LEU A 244 3.95 -9.13 2.65
N LYS A 245 4.84 -9.64 3.50
CA LYS A 245 5.23 -9.05 4.77
C LYS A 245 6.65 -8.50 4.67
N PHE A 246 6.82 -7.28 5.12
CA PHE A 246 8.11 -6.63 5.28
C PHE A 246 8.41 -6.59 6.77
N LEU A 247 9.46 -7.29 7.20
CA LEU A 247 9.81 -7.50 8.60
C LEU A 247 11.17 -6.86 8.88
N PRO A 248 11.23 -5.69 9.53
CA PRO A 248 12.47 -5.15 10.05
C PRO A 248 13.05 -6.08 11.12
N MET A 249 14.31 -6.46 10.97
CA MET A 249 15.03 -7.37 11.84
C MET A 249 16.21 -6.65 12.50
N ASN A 250 16.43 -6.91 13.79
CA ASN A 250 17.64 -6.58 14.51
C ASN A 250 18.39 -7.87 14.83
N GLY A 251 19.44 -8.18 14.05
CA GLY A 251 20.03 -9.51 14.03
C GLY A 251 18.96 -10.56 13.68
N ASP A 252 18.77 -11.53 14.57
CA ASP A 252 17.77 -12.60 14.40
C ASP A 252 16.38 -12.27 14.98
N SER A 253 16.23 -11.09 15.60
CA SER A 253 14.97 -10.69 16.28
C SER A 253 14.11 -9.78 15.42
N GLU A 254 12.85 -10.17 15.22
CA GLU A 254 11.85 -9.37 14.52
C GLU A 254 11.37 -8.19 15.37
N ILE A 255 11.36 -6.98 14.78
CA ILE A 255 10.75 -5.80 15.40
C ILE A 255 9.29 -5.69 14.94
N LYS A 256 8.43 -6.50 15.56
CA LYS A 256 7.04 -6.78 15.14
C LYS A 256 6.21 -5.52 14.91
N GLU A 257 6.40 -4.49 15.72
CA GLU A 257 5.62 -3.24 15.67
C GLU A 257 5.78 -2.52 14.33
N TYR A 258 6.91 -2.68 13.66
CA TYR A 258 7.24 -2.02 12.38
C TYR A 258 7.04 -2.91 11.15
N SER A 259 6.51 -4.11 11.37
CA SER A 259 6.10 -4.97 10.27
C SER A 259 4.97 -4.32 9.46
N SER A 260 5.06 -4.42 8.13
CA SER A 260 3.96 -4.03 7.24
C SER A 260 3.53 -5.22 6.40
N VAL A 261 2.22 -5.30 6.16
CA VAL A 261 1.60 -6.36 5.37
C VAL A 261 0.90 -5.75 4.16
N ILE A 262 1.25 -6.25 2.99
CA ILE A 262 0.64 -5.91 1.70
C ILE A 262 -0.22 -7.08 1.24
N GLU A 263 -1.52 -6.85 1.10
CA GLU A 263 -2.43 -7.85 0.52
C GLU A 263 -2.30 -7.87 -1.01
N MET A 264 -2.19 -9.06 -1.59
CA MET A 264 -2.13 -9.29 -3.02
C MET A 264 -3.23 -10.26 -3.43
N ARG A 265 -4.14 -9.82 -4.29
CA ARG A 265 -5.18 -10.66 -4.89
C ARG A 265 -4.71 -11.12 -6.25
N LEU A 266 -4.34 -12.38 -6.33
CA LEU A 266 -3.87 -13.03 -7.53
C LEU A 266 -5.08 -13.48 -8.35
N LYS A 267 -5.09 -13.23 -9.66
CA LYS A 267 -6.17 -13.67 -10.56
C LYS A 267 -5.61 -14.33 -11.82
N LYS A 268 -6.36 -15.28 -12.39
CA LYS A 268 -6.03 -15.81 -13.73
C LYS A 268 -6.28 -14.77 -14.82
N SER A 269 -5.42 -14.75 -15.84
CA SER A 269 -5.59 -13.89 -17.01
C SER A 269 -6.74 -14.40 -17.90
N LYS A 270 -7.74 -13.55 -18.15
CA LYS A 270 -8.78 -13.85 -19.15
C LYS A 270 -8.25 -13.71 -20.59
N ARG A 271 -7.21 -12.90 -20.81
CA ARG A 271 -6.66 -12.65 -22.15
C ARG A 271 -6.11 -13.94 -22.77
N SER A 272 -5.41 -14.74 -21.99
CA SER A 272 -4.85 -16.01 -22.46
C SER A 272 -5.95 -16.99 -22.88
N ALA A 273 -7.09 -17.02 -22.16
CA ALA A 273 -8.24 -17.83 -22.55
C ALA A 273 -8.88 -17.36 -23.85
N VAL A 274 -9.05 -16.04 -24.02
CA VAL A 274 -9.55 -15.43 -25.25
C VAL A 274 -8.65 -15.72 -26.44
N LEU A 275 -7.33 -15.55 -26.28
CA LEU A 275 -6.35 -15.85 -27.32
C LEU A 275 -6.38 -17.33 -27.70
N PHE A 276 -6.44 -18.23 -26.71
CA PHE A 276 -6.58 -19.66 -26.98
C PHE A 276 -7.84 -19.97 -27.78
N GLY A 277 -8.99 -19.43 -27.38
CA GLY A 277 -10.24 -19.61 -28.12
C GLY A 277 -10.14 -19.10 -29.55
N ALA A 278 -9.49 -17.95 -29.77
CA ALA A 278 -9.30 -17.38 -31.10
C ALA A 278 -8.47 -18.31 -32.00
N PHE A 279 -7.32 -18.80 -31.49
CA PHE A 279 -6.49 -19.75 -32.23
C PHE A 279 -7.17 -21.08 -32.47
N ALA A 280 -7.93 -21.60 -31.51
CA ALA A 280 -8.70 -22.83 -31.68
C ALA A 280 -9.76 -22.66 -32.79
N SER A 281 -10.48 -21.53 -32.80
CA SER A 281 -11.47 -21.22 -33.84
C SER A 281 -10.84 -21.03 -35.22
N LEU A 282 -9.65 -20.43 -35.30
CA LEU A 282 -8.89 -20.35 -36.57
C LEU A 282 -8.49 -21.73 -37.08
N GLY A 283 -8.08 -22.65 -36.19
CA GLY A 283 -7.81 -24.04 -36.54
C GLY A 283 -9.05 -24.76 -37.09
N LEU A 284 -10.20 -24.58 -36.43
CA LEU A 284 -11.48 -25.13 -36.91
C LEU A 284 -11.88 -24.57 -38.27
N LEU A 285 -11.74 -23.25 -38.47
CA LEU A 285 -11.97 -22.59 -39.75
C LEU A 285 -11.10 -23.17 -40.87
N GLY A 286 -9.81 -23.41 -40.59
CA GLY A 286 -8.90 -24.06 -41.55
C GLY A 286 -9.40 -25.45 -41.98
N ILE A 287 -9.89 -26.25 -41.03
CA ILE A 287 -10.48 -27.57 -41.32
C ILE A 287 -11.75 -27.43 -42.17
N LEU A 288 -12.64 -26.49 -41.84
CA LEU A 288 -13.89 -26.28 -42.58
C LEU A 288 -13.65 -25.78 -44.01
N LEU A 289 -12.68 -24.89 -44.21
CA LEU A 289 -12.27 -24.40 -45.54
C LEU A 289 -11.61 -25.49 -46.39
N SER A 290 -10.98 -26.49 -45.77
CA SER A 290 -10.38 -27.62 -46.49
C SER A 290 -11.41 -28.63 -47.03
N ARG A 291 -12.69 -28.54 -46.60
CA ARG A 291 -13.79 -29.39 -47.09
C ARG A 291 -14.58 -28.67 -48.18
N SER A 292 -14.80 -29.35 -49.32
CA SER A 292 -15.42 -28.77 -50.53
C SER A 292 -16.88 -28.36 -50.40
N ASP A 293 -17.62 -28.89 -49.42
CA ASP A 293 -19.10 -28.83 -49.38
C ASP A 293 -19.67 -27.91 -48.28
N SER A 294 -18.89 -26.93 -47.81
CA SER A 294 -19.20 -26.20 -46.58
C SER A 294 -20.22 -25.06 -46.77
N CYS A 295 -21.45 -25.25 -46.29
CA CYS A 295 -22.50 -24.22 -46.21
C CYS A 295 -22.12 -23.10 -45.20
N ILE A 296 -21.79 -21.92 -45.72
CA ILE A 296 -21.10 -20.82 -45.01
C ILE A 296 -21.92 -20.24 -43.83
N TYR A 297 -23.26 -20.26 -43.89
CA TYR A 297 -24.11 -19.61 -42.88
C TYR A 297 -24.34 -20.42 -41.60
N PHE A 298 -24.36 -21.76 -41.65
CA PHE A 298 -24.39 -22.60 -40.43
C PHE A 298 -23.03 -22.63 -39.71
N ASN A 299 -21.96 -22.24 -40.40
CA ASN A 299 -20.61 -22.29 -39.87
C ASN A 299 -20.30 -21.13 -38.89
N THR A 300 -20.88 -19.94 -39.05
CA THR A 300 -20.50 -18.77 -38.23
C THR A 300 -20.95 -18.91 -36.77
N ILE A 301 -22.21 -19.28 -36.52
CA ILE A 301 -22.73 -19.53 -35.17
C ILE A 301 -21.95 -20.65 -34.49
N GLY A 302 -21.64 -21.74 -35.22
CA GLY A 302 -20.82 -22.84 -34.73
C GLY A 302 -19.42 -22.41 -34.31
N ILE A 303 -18.77 -21.52 -35.08
CA ILE A 303 -17.45 -20.97 -34.76
C ILE A 303 -17.48 -20.11 -33.50
N PHE A 304 -18.53 -19.29 -33.30
CA PHE A 304 -18.69 -18.49 -32.08
C PHE A 304 -18.94 -19.37 -30.85
N LEU A 305 -19.77 -20.40 -30.97
CA LEU A 305 -19.98 -21.37 -29.90
C LEU A 305 -18.70 -22.14 -29.56
N PHE A 306 -17.94 -22.56 -30.58
CA PHE A 306 -16.65 -23.23 -30.40
C PHE A 306 -15.62 -22.30 -29.75
N PHE A 307 -15.54 -21.04 -30.19
CA PHE A 307 -14.69 -20.01 -29.57
C PHE A 307 -15.00 -19.89 -28.07
N GLY A 308 -16.29 -19.74 -27.73
CA GLY A 308 -16.74 -19.63 -26.34
C GLY A 308 -16.39 -20.87 -25.51
N ALA A 309 -16.64 -22.06 -26.06
CA ALA A 309 -16.32 -23.33 -25.41
C ALA A 309 -14.80 -23.51 -25.20
N ALA A 310 -13.98 -23.19 -26.22
CA ALA A 310 -12.53 -23.26 -26.13
C ALA A 310 -11.96 -22.27 -25.11
N CYS A 311 -12.47 -21.02 -25.10
CA CYS A 311 -12.14 -20.04 -24.06
C CYS A 311 -12.46 -20.58 -22.66
N PHE A 312 -13.66 -21.13 -22.47
CA PHE A 312 -14.11 -21.64 -21.19
C PHE A 312 -13.27 -22.83 -20.73
N LEU A 313 -13.04 -23.82 -21.61
CA LEU A 313 -12.22 -24.99 -21.30
C LEU A 313 -10.79 -24.59 -20.92
N TYR A 314 -10.15 -23.70 -21.68
CA TYR A 314 -8.81 -23.24 -21.34
C TYR A 314 -8.78 -22.54 -19.99
N PHE A 315 -9.75 -21.66 -19.72
CA PHE A 315 -9.79 -20.90 -18.48
C PHE A 315 -9.91 -21.79 -17.24
N TRP A 316 -10.72 -22.85 -17.31
CA TRP A 316 -10.98 -23.75 -16.18
C TRP A 316 -9.99 -24.90 -16.05
N HIS A 317 -9.53 -25.46 -17.18
CA HIS A 317 -8.70 -26.66 -17.21
C HIS A 317 -7.22 -26.43 -17.47
N ASN A 318 -6.78 -25.24 -17.89
CA ASN A 318 -5.36 -24.97 -17.98
C ASN A 318 -4.76 -24.75 -16.58
N LYS A 319 -4.32 -25.86 -15.98
CA LYS A 319 -3.65 -25.96 -14.67
C LYS A 319 -2.18 -26.38 -14.83
N LYS A 320 -1.51 -25.96 -15.92
CA LYS A 320 -0.09 -26.28 -16.18
C LYS A 320 0.87 -25.53 -15.28
#